data_AF-A0A7X6PK23-F1
#
_entry.id   AF-A0A7X6PK23-F1
#
_cell.length_a   1.000
_cell.length_b   1.000
_cell.length_c   1.000
_cell.angle_alpha   90.00
_cell.angle_beta   90.00
_cell.angle_gamma   90.00
#
_symmetry.space_group_name_H-M   'P 1'
#
loop_
_entity.id
_entity.type
_entity.pdbx_description
1 polymer ?
#
loop_
_entity_poly.entity_id
_entity_poly.type
_entity_poly.pdbx_seq_one_letter_code
_entity_poly.pdbx_strand_id
1 'polypeptide(L)'
;MSRVFTWDGSFELLSDETMLEGLERQGYEVEYQCRSGYCGSCRTTLLDGEVEYITEPLAYVNPGEILPCCCRPAPEARVDVEVIGSYKKRQPEVTEDIEQYFEKLF
;
A
#
# COMPACT_ATOMS: atom_id res chain seq x y z
N MET A 1 -13.86 -10.21 1.55
CA MET A 1 -12.96 -9.07 1.78
C MET A 1 -11.92 -9.54 2.78
N SER A 2 -10.65 -9.26 2.51
CA SER A 2 -9.53 -9.73 3.35
C SER A 2 -8.97 -8.55 4.11
N ARG A 3 -8.59 -8.76 5.37
CA ARG A 3 -8.07 -7.72 6.25
C ARG A 3 -6.56 -7.74 6.26
N VAL A 4 -5.96 -6.56 6.03
CA VAL A 4 -4.52 -6.33 6.06
C VAL A 4 -4.16 -5.62 7.36
N PHE A 5 -3.10 -6.06 8.01
CA PHE A 5 -2.55 -5.51 9.24
C PHE A 5 -1.20 -4.87 8.98
N THR A 6 -0.94 -3.79 9.72
CA THR A 6 0.28 -3.00 9.69
C THR A 6 0.61 -2.58 11.11
N TRP A 7 1.79 -1.99 11.31
CA TRP A 7 2.26 -1.57 12.64
C TRP A 7 1.37 -0.52 13.35
N ASP A 8 0.58 0.25 12.61
CA ASP A 8 -0.29 1.31 13.15
C ASP A 8 -1.79 1.02 13.01
N GLY A 9 -2.19 -0.15 12.51
CA GLY A 9 -3.60 -0.50 12.41
C GLY A 9 -3.92 -1.64 11.44
N SER A 10 -5.13 -1.58 10.89
CA SER A 10 -5.61 -2.55 9.92
C SER A 10 -6.66 -1.93 9.01
N PHE A 11 -6.82 -2.48 7.82
CA PHE A 11 -7.83 -2.04 6.86
C PHE A 11 -8.38 -3.20 6.03
N GLU A 12 -9.57 -3.02 5.48
CA GLU A 12 -10.16 -3.94 4.50
C GLU A 12 -9.61 -3.63 3.11
N LEU A 13 -9.10 -4.68 2.44
CA LEU A 13 -8.72 -4.59 1.03
C LEU A 13 -9.97 -4.74 0.15
N LEU A 14 -10.14 -3.81 -0.79
CA LEU A 14 -11.27 -3.88 -1.73
C LEU A 14 -11.05 -5.00 -2.75
N SER A 15 -12.14 -5.55 -3.27
CA SER A 15 -12.10 -6.74 -4.15
C SER A 15 -11.41 -6.50 -5.49
N ASP A 16 -11.31 -5.24 -5.93
CA ASP A 16 -10.70 -4.79 -7.17
C ASP A 16 -9.28 -4.25 -6.99
N GLU A 17 -8.78 -4.18 -5.75
CA GLU A 17 -7.46 -3.64 -5.44
C GLU A 17 -6.37 -4.72 -5.36
N THR A 18 -5.18 -4.37 -5.78
CA THR A 18 -3.91 -4.99 -5.38
C THR A 18 -3.57 -4.59 -3.95
N MET A 19 -2.68 -5.35 -3.31
CA MET A 19 -2.19 -4.98 -1.99
C MET A 19 -1.51 -3.59 -1.98
N LEU A 20 -0.81 -3.23 -3.06
CA LEU A 20 -0.23 -1.89 -3.21
C LEU A 20 -1.31 -0.80 -3.21
N GLU A 21 -2.37 -0.95 -4.00
CA GLU A 21 -3.45 0.05 -4.08
C GLU A 21 -4.16 0.23 -2.74
N GLY A 22 -4.41 -0.87 -2.01
CA GLY A 22 -4.95 -0.80 -0.66
C GLY A 22 -4.05 -0.03 0.30
N LEU A 23 -2.73 -0.29 0.26
CA LEU A 23 -1.74 0.42 1.07
C LEU A 23 -1.71 1.91 0.72
N GLU A 24 -1.66 2.27 -0.56
CA GLU A 24 -1.69 3.66 -1.04
C GLU A 24 -2.97 4.39 -0.60
N ARG A 25 -4.14 3.73 -0.70
CA ARG A 25 -5.43 4.29 -0.28
C ARG A 25 -5.49 4.59 1.21
N GLN A 26 -4.81 3.79 2.03
CA GLN A 26 -4.67 4.06 3.47
C GLN A 26 -3.57 5.09 3.80
N GLY A 27 -2.89 5.61 2.78
CA GLY A 27 -1.87 6.63 2.93
C GLY A 27 -0.49 6.10 3.28
N TYR A 28 -0.25 4.79 3.15
CA TYR A 28 1.09 4.21 3.27
C TYR A 28 1.90 4.54 2.02
N GLU A 29 3.16 4.92 2.24
CA GLU A 29 4.13 5.11 1.17
C GLU A 29 4.90 3.80 0.96
N VAL A 30 4.70 3.20 -0.20
CA VAL A 30 5.42 2.01 -0.65
C VAL A 30 6.21 2.43 -1.88
N GLU A 31 7.50 2.16 -1.93
CA GLU A 31 8.30 2.41 -3.13
C GLU A 31 7.74 1.58 -4.28
N TYR A 32 7.53 2.14 -5.48
CA TYR A 32 7.07 1.34 -6.63
C TYR A 32 7.49 2.00 -7.94
N GLN A 33 7.61 1.20 -8.99
CA GLN A 33 7.93 1.71 -10.34
C GLN A 33 7.03 1.09 -11.42
N CYS A 34 7.05 -0.24 -11.57
CA CYS A 34 6.41 -0.90 -12.73
C CYS A 34 4.93 -1.29 -12.56
N ARG A 35 4.44 -1.43 -11.31
CA ARG A 35 3.10 -1.95 -10.97
C ARG A 35 2.71 -3.31 -11.60
N SER A 36 3.68 -4.10 -12.06
CA SER A 36 3.44 -5.34 -12.80
C SER A 36 4.31 -6.52 -12.34
N GLY A 37 4.98 -6.41 -11.19
CA GLY A 37 5.87 -7.46 -10.68
C GLY A 37 7.19 -7.61 -11.45
N TYR A 38 7.53 -6.68 -12.35
CA TYR A 38 8.75 -6.73 -13.17
C TYR A 38 10.01 -6.20 -12.45
N CYS A 39 9.91 -5.07 -11.75
CA CYS A 39 11.09 -4.37 -11.20
C CYS A 39 11.46 -4.74 -9.76
N GLY A 40 10.51 -5.26 -8.98
CA GLY A 40 10.71 -5.58 -7.55
C GLY A 40 10.74 -4.37 -6.60
N SER A 41 10.58 -3.12 -7.08
CA SER A 41 10.67 -1.92 -6.24
C SER A 41 9.64 -1.87 -5.09
N CYS A 42 8.47 -2.50 -5.27
CA CYS A 42 7.41 -2.57 -4.23
C CYS A 42 7.62 -3.59 -3.14
N ARG A 43 8.75 -4.30 -3.14
CA ARG A 43 9.05 -5.34 -2.16
C ARG A 43 8.75 -4.91 -0.73
N THR A 44 7.99 -5.76 -0.04
CA THR A 44 7.49 -5.53 1.31
C THR A 44 7.64 -6.83 2.10
N THR A 45 8.01 -6.76 3.38
CA THR A 45 8.11 -7.94 4.24
C THR A 45 6.70 -8.44 4.60
N LEU A 46 6.48 -9.73 4.44
CA LEU A 46 5.29 -10.44 4.93
C LEU A 46 5.62 -11.02 6.31
N LEU A 47 5.00 -10.47 7.34
CA LEU A 47 5.22 -10.87 8.73
C LEU A 47 4.39 -12.11 9.11
N ASP A 48 3.15 -12.18 8.61
CA ASP A 48 2.23 -13.30 8.85
C ASP A 48 1.20 -13.39 7.72
N GLY A 49 0.71 -14.61 7.47
CA GLY A 49 -0.30 -14.90 6.46
C GLY A 49 0.23 -15.33 5.10
N GLU A 50 -0.65 -15.32 4.10
CA GLU A 50 -0.38 -15.78 2.75
C GLU A 50 -0.99 -14.84 1.71
N VAL A 51 -0.31 -14.71 0.56
CA VAL A 51 -0.77 -13.92 -0.59
C VAL A 51 -0.81 -14.77 -1.85
N GLU A 52 -1.71 -14.42 -2.75
CA GLU A 52 -1.79 -14.95 -4.10
C GLU A 52 -1.36 -13.87 -5.10
N TYR A 53 -0.56 -14.25 -6.09
CA TYR A 53 -0.16 -13.37 -7.17
C TYR A 53 -1.23 -13.36 -8.26
N ILE A 54 -1.73 -12.17 -8.60
CA ILE A 54 -2.67 -11.95 -9.71
C ILE A 54 -1.97 -12.29 -11.03
N THR A 55 -0.70 -11.91 -11.13
CA THR A 55 0.19 -12.22 -12.25
C THR A 55 1.51 -12.70 -11.66
N GLU A 56 2.06 -13.78 -12.22
CA GLU A 56 3.36 -14.31 -11.79
C GLU A 56 4.45 -13.22 -11.92
N PRO A 57 5.14 -12.88 -10.82
CA PRO A 57 6.15 -11.84 -10.85
C PRO A 57 7.40 -12.30 -11.60
N LEU A 58 8.02 -11.38 -12.35
CA LEU A 58 9.32 -11.63 -13.00
C LEU A 58 10.49 -11.23 -12.09
N ALA A 59 10.27 -10.28 -11.18
CA ALA A 59 11.24 -9.94 -10.16
C ALA A 59 11.37 -11.08 -9.15
N TYR A 60 12.60 -11.30 -8.70
CA TYR A 60 12.87 -12.26 -7.63
C TYR A 60 12.25 -11.79 -6.30
N VAL A 61 11.58 -12.72 -5.62
CA VAL A 61 10.94 -12.51 -4.31
C VAL A 61 11.65 -13.41 -3.30
N ASN A 62 12.23 -12.83 -2.24
CA ASN A 62 12.86 -13.64 -1.20
C ASN A 62 11.79 -14.32 -0.32
N PRO A 63 12.13 -15.41 0.38
CA PRO A 63 11.29 -15.94 1.44
C PRO A 63 10.95 -14.86 2.47
N GLY A 64 9.67 -14.75 2.84
CA GLY A 64 9.20 -13.71 3.76
C GLY A 64 8.98 -12.34 3.13
N GLU A 65 9.10 -12.21 1.80
CA GLU A 65 8.79 -10.98 1.07
C GLU A 65 7.64 -11.21 0.09
N ILE A 66 7.00 -10.11 -0.28
CA ILE A 66 5.95 -10.08 -1.31
C ILE A 66 6.15 -8.89 -2.25
N LEU A 67 5.44 -8.90 -3.38
CA LEU A 67 5.33 -7.75 -4.29
C LEU A 67 3.88 -7.25 -4.29
N PRO A 68 3.55 -6.25 -3.45
CA PRO A 68 2.19 -5.74 -3.27
C PRO A 68 1.51 -5.29 -4.57
N CYS A 69 2.29 -4.87 -5.57
CA CYS A 69 1.74 -4.35 -6.83
C CYS A 69 1.06 -5.40 -7.70
N CYS A 70 1.27 -6.69 -7.42
CA CYS A 70 0.71 -7.78 -8.22
C CYS A 70 0.19 -8.94 -7.37
N CYS A 71 -0.07 -8.72 -6.08
CA CYS A 71 -0.63 -9.74 -5.19
C CYS A 71 -1.88 -9.24 -4.43
N ARG A 72 -2.60 -10.22 -3.86
CA ARG A 72 -3.73 -10.04 -2.95
C ARG A 72 -3.61 -11.05 -1.81
N PRO A 73 -4.22 -10.81 -0.64
CA PRO A 73 -4.36 -11.84 0.39
C PRO A 73 -5.02 -13.09 -0.17
N ALA A 74 -4.53 -14.26 0.22
CA ALA A 74 -5.21 -15.53 -0.07
C ALA A 74 -6.63 -15.54 0.56
N PRO A 75 -7.58 -16.32 0.03
CA PRO A 75 -8.91 -16.46 0.62
C PRO A 75 -8.82 -16.83 2.11
N GLU A 76 -9.58 -16.13 2.94
CA GLU A 76 -9.61 -16.29 4.41
C GLU A 76 -8.29 -15.96 5.15
N ALA A 77 -7.25 -15.50 4.44
CA ALA A 77 -5.99 -15.14 5.07
C ALA A 77 -6.08 -13.80 5.81
N ARG A 78 -5.63 -13.81 7.06
CA ARG A 78 -5.15 -12.62 7.75
C ARG A 78 -3.73 -12.35 7.25
N VAL A 79 -3.44 -11.14 6.78
CA VAL A 79 -2.12 -10.79 6.26
C VAL A 79 -1.54 -9.62 7.04
N ASP A 80 -0.30 -9.77 7.51
CA ASP A 80 0.43 -8.77 8.28
C ASP A 80 1.68 -8.36 7.50
N VAL A 81 1.84 -7.08 7.21
CA VAL A 81 2.91 -6.57 6.36
C VAL A 81 3.69 -5.45 7.04
N GLU A 82 5.01 -5.47 6.85
CA GLU A 82 5.88 -4.39 7.28
C GLU A 82 6.07 -3.41 6.13
N VAL A 83 5.48 -2.23 6.24
CA VAL A 83 5.70 -1.15 5.29
C VAL A 83 6.78 -0.22 5.82
N ILE A 84 7.94 -0.23 5.17
CA ILE A 84 9.08 0.62 5.50
C ILE A 84 8.82 2.00 4.90
N GLY A 85 8.01 2.79 5.60
CA GLY A 85 7.64 4.16 5.24
C GLY A 85 7.08 4.85 6.48
N SER A 86 7.92 5.65 7.15
CA SER A 86 7.68 6.17 8.51
C SER A 86 6.52 7.17 8.67
N TYR A 87 5.71 7.43 7.63
CA TYR A 87 4.68 8.46 7.70
C TYR A 87 3.47 8.09 6.84
N LYS A 88 2.30 7.85 7.47
CA LYS A 88 1.02 8.11 6.79
C LYS A 88 1.09 9.54 6.26
N LYS A 89 0.86 9.78 4.96
CA LYS A 89 0.61 11.14 4.49
C LYS A 89 -0.50 11.71 5.39
N ARG A 90 -0.18 12.67 6.26
CA ARG A 90 -1.22 13.58 6.77
C ARG A 90 -1.78 14.21 5.51
N GLN A 91 -3.01 13.85 5.13
CA GLN A 91 -3.77 14.69 4.22
C GLN A 91 -3.76 16.07 4.90
N PRO A 92 -3.15 17.12 4.31
CA PRO A 92 -3.64 18.44 4.63
C PRO A 92 -5.08 18.40 4.13
N GLU A 93 -6.05 18.54 5.03
CA GLU A 93 -7.36 19.04 4.65
C GLU A 93 -7.11 20.19 3.69
N VAL A 94 -7.62 20.05 2.47
CA VAL A 94 -7.55 21.04 1.41
C VAL A 94 -7.99 22.36 2.04
N THR A 95 -7.04 23.26 2.32
CA THR A 95 -7.37 24.61 2.76
C THR A 95 -8.00 25.29 1.56
N GLU A 96 -9.33 25.33 1.55
CA GLU A 96 -10.17 26.16 0.69
C GLU A 96 -9.92 27.68 0.87
N ASP A 97 -8.79 28.12 1.45
CA ASP A 97 -8.59 29.51 1.89
C ASP A 97 -7.26 30.14 1.47
N ILE A 98 -6.54 29.61 0.45
CA ILE A 98 -5.38 30.34 -0.08
C ILE A 98 -5.82 31.60 -0.86
N GLU A 99 -6.92 31.54 -1.60
CA GLU A 99 -7.44 32.73 -2.29
C GLU A 99 -7.92 33.81 -1.31
N GLN A 100 -8.54 33.43 -0.19
CA GLN A 100 -9.05 34.39 0.80
C GLN A 100 -7.93 35.09 1.59
N TYR A 101 -6.75 34.49 1.72
CA TYR A 101 -5.61 35.09 2.42
C TYR A 101 -4.89 36.15 1.56
N PHE A 102 -4.85 35.97 0.24
CA PHE A 102 -4.22 36.95 -0.65
C PHE A 102 -5.06 38.23 -0.83
N GLU A 103 -6.40 38.15 -0.81
CA GLU A 103 -7.27 39.34 -0.87
C GLU A 103 -7.27 40.20 0.41
N LYS A 104 -6.75 39.67 1.54
CA LYS A 104 -6.59 40.47 2.77
C LYS A 104 -5.20 41.10 2.92
N LEU A 105 -4.28 40.80 2.01
CA LEU A 105 -2.91 41.33 2.01
C LEU A 105 -2.64 42.33 0.88
N PHE A 106 -3.65 42.67 0.07
CA PHE A 106 -3.64 43.79 -0.88
C PHE A 106 -4.90 44.64 -0.74
#